data_AF-A0AAW8XCL8-F1
#
_entry.id   AF-A0AAW8XCL8-F1
#
_cell.length_a   1.000
_cell.length_b   1.000
_cell.length_c   1.000
_cell.angle_alpha   90.00
_cell.angle_beta   90.00
_cell.angle_gamma   90.00
#
_symmetry.space_group_name_H-M   'P 1'
#
loop_
_entity.id
_entity.type
_entity.pdbx_description
1 polymer ?
#
loop_
_entity_poly.entity_id
_entity_poly.type
_entity_poly.pdbx_seq_one_letter_code
_entity_poly.pdbx_strand_id
1 'polypeptide(L)'
;MKKLAFSLLFTGTFLGLFLNASDFKSMDDKQLLEQAGKVAPSEVPEFRAEINKRLAVMKEEDRKNYKADFKKAMDKNLASLSQEDRNKRKKEILEAIANKKKTMTMKEYREEGLDLHDCACEGPFHDHEKKGKKGKKPSHHKH
;
A
#
# COMPACT_ATOMS: atom_id res chain seq x y z
N MET A 1 33.32 -18.28 -32.01
CA MET A 1 32.04 -18.26 -31.28
C MET A 1 32.30 -17.88 -29.83
N LYS A 2 32.10 -16.60 -29.45
CA LYS A 2 32.27 -16.16 -28.06
C LYS A 2 30.93 -16.30 -27.36
N LYS A 3 30.82 -17.25 -26.44
CA LYS A 3 29.63 -17.46 -25.60
C LYS A 3 29.53 -16.26 -24.66
N LEU A 4 28.59 -15.36 -24.91
CA LEU A 4 28.23 -14.31 -23.96
C LEU A 4 27.48 -14.97 -22.80
N ALA A 5 28.20 -15.22 -21.72
CA ALA A 5 27.60 -15.56 -20.45
C ALA A 5 26.91 -14.29 -19.91
N PHE A 6 25.59 -14.22 -20.07
CA PHE A 6 24.76 -13.28 -19.32
C PHE A 6 24.79 -13.73 -17.85
N SER A 7 25.80 -13.26 -17.11
CA SER A 7 25.77 -13.25 -15.65
C SER A 7 24.75 -12.20 -15.25
N LEU A 8 23.49 -12.63 -15.09
CA LEU A 8 22.44 -11.80 -14.52
C LEU A 8 22.73 -11.69 -13.02
N LEU A 9 23.56 -10.72 -12.65
CA LEU A 9 23.68 -10.27 -11.27
C LEU A 9 22.31 -9.72 -10.86
N PHE A 10 21.52 -10.55 -10.16
CA PHE A 10 20.30 -10.14 -9.45
C PHE A 10 20.70 -9.26 -8.27
N THR A 11 21.15 -8.04 -8.54
CA THR A 11 21.28 -7.00 -7.52
C THR A 11 19.88 -6.51 -7.18
N GLY A 12 19.23 -7.18 -6.23
CA GLY A 12 18.23 -6.62 -5.29
C GLY A 12 17.06 -5.79 -5.85
N THR A 13 16.79 -5.75 -7.15
CA THR A 13 15.61 -5.05 -7.67
C THR A 13 14.42 -5.94 -7.40
N PHE A 14 13.60 -5.59 -6.42
CA PHE A 14 12.28 -6.17 -6.24
C PHE A 14 11.48 -5.85 -7.52
N LEU A 15 11.49 -6.77 -8.49
CA LEU A 15 10.66 -6.70 -9.69
C LEU A 15 9.22 -6.87 -9.24
N GLY A 16 8.57 -5.75 -8.92
CA GLY A 16 7.12 -5.72 -8.81
C GLY A 16 6.50 -6.09 -10.16
N LEU A 17 5.34 -6.72 -10.13
CA LEU A 17 4.52 -6.85 -11.34
C LEU A 17 4.07 -5.44 -11.71
N PHE A 18 4.41 -4.98 -12.92
CA PHE A 18 3.89 -3.72 -13.45
C PHE A 18 2.45 -3.95 -13.93
N LEU A 19 1.49 -3.41 -13.19
CA LEU A 19 0.05 -3.47 -13.42
C LEU A 19 -0.52 -2.05 -13.58
N ASN A 20 -1.35 -1.85 -14.59
CA ASN A 20 -2.06 -0.58 -14.78
C ASN A 20 -3.26 -0.48 -13.83
N ALA A 21 -3.74 0.75 -13.58
CA ALA A 21 -4.94 0.98 -12.76
C ALA A 21 -6.19 0.21 -13.24
N SER A 22 -6.29 -0.07 -14.56
CA SER A 22 -7.33 -0.90 -15.15
C SER A 22 -7.26 -2.36 -14.68
N ASP A 23 -6.05 -2.84 -14.44
CA ASP A 23 -5.76 -4.25 -14.16
C ASP A 23 -6.20 -4.62 -12.75
N PHE A 24 -6.12 -3.69 -11.79
CA PHE A 24 -6.66 -3.91 -10.44
C PHE A 24 -8.19 -3.94 -10.40
N LYS A 25 -8.86 -3.14 -11.23
CA LYS A 25 -10.33 -3.05 -11.25
C LYS A 25 -10.99 -4.33 -11.75
N SER A 26 -10.31 -5.09 -12.62
CA SER A 26 -10.80 -6.36 -13.14
C SER A 26 -10.50 -7.54 -12.22
N MET A 27 -9.66 -7.37 -11.20
CA MET A 27 -9.34 -8.41 -10.22
C MET A 27 -10.48 -8.62 -9.22
N ASP A 28 -10.69 -9.87 -8.84
CA ASP A 28 -11.48 -10.22 -7.66
C ASP A 28 -10.69 -9.96 -6.36
N ASP A 29 -11.38 -10.04 -5.23
CA ASP A 29 -10.79 -9.71 -3.93
C ASP A 29 -9.63 -10.64 -3.56
N LYS A 30 -9.66 -11.91 -3.99
CA LYS A 30 -8.60 -12.89 -3.75
C LYS A 30 -7.38 -12.60 -4.62
N GLN A 31 -7.59 -12.24 -5.89
CA GLN A 31 -6.52 -11.81 -6.78
C GLN A 31 -5.84 -10.55 -6.25
N LEU A 32 -6.61 -9.56 -5.79
CA LEU A 32 -6.07 -8.37 -5.13
C LEU A 32 -5.25 -8.72 -3.88
N LEU A 33 -5.73 -9.67 -3.07
CA LEU A 33 -5.02 -10.16 -1.89
C LEU A 33 -3.65 -10.76 -2.24
N GLU A 34 -3.57 -11.53 -3.33
CA GLU A 34 -2.33 -12.17 -3.78
C GLU A 34 -1.27 -11.17 -4.28
N GLN A 35 -1.68 -9.97 -4.67
CA GLN A 35 -0.80 -8.86 -5.09
C GLN A 35 -0.20 -8.08 -3.92
N ALA A 36 -0.76 -8.21 -2.71
CA ALA A 36 -0.30 -7.46 -1.55
C ALA A 36 1.20 -7.66 -1.29
N GLY A 37 1.99 -6.58 -1.30
CA GLY A 37 3.45 -6.63 -1.16
C GLY A 37 4.22 -7.02 -2.42
N LYS A 38 3.56 -7.29 -3.56
CA LYS A 38 4.19 -7.57 -4.86
C LYS A 38 4.01 -6.43 -5.88
N VAL A 39 3.08 -5.51 -5.61
CA VAL A 39 2.83 -4.36 -6.48
C VAL A 39 4.08 -3.47 -6.53
N ALA A 40 4.39 -2.98 -7.73
CA ALA A 40 5.48 -2.02 -7.92
C ALA A 40 5.21 -0.74 -7.12
N PRO A 41 6.23 -0.11 -6.51
CA PRO A 41 6.05 1.10 -5.70
C PRO A 41 5.26 2.23 -6.38
N SER A 42 5.45 2.40 -7.70
CA SER A 42 4.77 3.40 -8.52
C SER A 42 3.26 3.19 -8.66
N GLU A 43 2.78 1.96 -8.47
CA GLU A 43 1.38 1.53 -8.69
C GLU A 43 0.63 1.35 -7.38
N VAL A 44 1.32 1.48 -6.25
CA VAL A 44 0.72 1.41 -4.92
C VAL A 44 -0.42 2.41 -4.73
N PRO A 45 -0.38 3.67 -5.23
CA PRO A 45 -1.52 4.58 -5.11
C PRO A 45 -2.80 4.01 -5.74
N GLU A 46 -2.71 3.48 -6.95
CA GLU A 46 -3.82 2.89 -7.70
C GLU A 46 -4.34 1.62 -7.03
N PHE A 47 -3.43 0.71 -6.67
CA PHE A 47 -3.78 -0.53 -5.98
C PHE A 47 -4.50 -0.23 -4.67
N ARG A 48 -3.96 0.72 -3.90
CA ARG A 48 -4.53 1.15 -2.63
C ARG A 48 -5.93 1.74 -2.79
N ALA A 49 -6.15 2.59 -3.80
CA ALA A 49 -7.45 3.17 -4.08
C ALA A 49 -8.50 2.08 -4.36
N GLU A 50 -8.13 1.04 -5.13
CA GLU A 50 -9.02 -0.09 -5.38
C GLU A 50 -9.29 -0.91 -4.11
N ILE A 51 -8.26 -1.21 -3.30
CA ILE A 51 -8.45 -1.89 -2.00
C ILE A 51 -9.39 -1.11 -1.09
N ASN A 52 -9.23 0.22 -0.98
CA ASN A 52 -10.11 1.08 -0.19
C ASN A 52 -11.56 0.99 -0.66
N LYS A 53 -11.78 1.02 -1.98
CA LYS A 53 -13.11 0.90 -2.58
C LYS A 53 -13.77 -0.44 -2.25
N ARG A 54 -13.03 -1.55 -2.34
CA ARG A 54 -13.54 -2.89 -1.97
C ARG A 54 -13.90 -2.96 -0.49
N LEU A 55 -13.03 -2.47 0.39
CA LEU A 55 -13.26 -2.48 1.83
C LEU A 55 -14.46 -1.61 2.26
N ALA A 56 -14.79 -0.55 1.50
CA ALA A 56 -15.91 0.32 1.80
C ALA A 56 -17.28 -0.37 1.64
N VAL A 57 -17.37 -1.36 0.74
CA VAL A 57 -18.62 -2.09 0.46
C VAL A 57 -18.68 -3.47 1.13
N MET A 58 -17.57 -3.96 1.69
CA MET A 58 -17.53 -5.21 2.47
C MET A 58 -18.26 -5.08 3.80
N LYS A 59 -18.93 -6.17 4.20
CA LYS A 59 -19.48 -6.32 5.56
C LYS A 59 -18.36 -6.29 6.60
N GLU A 60 -18.67 -5.87 7.81
CA GLU A 60 -17.65 -5.63 8.84
C GLU A 60 -16.80 -6.88 9.14
N GLU A 61 -17.42 -8.05 9.25
CA GLU A 61 -16.73 -9.31 9.54
C GLU A 61 -15.81 -9.73 8.40
N ASP A 62 -16.34 -9.76 7.16
CA ASP A 62 -15.56 -10.08 5.96
C ASP A 62 -14.39 -9.10 5.79
N ARG A 63 -14.63 -7.81 6.06
CA ARG A 63 -13.60 -6.78 6.04
C ARG A 63 -12.50 -7.05 7.07
N LYS A 64 -12.83 -7.46 8.30
CA LYS A 64 -11.83 -7.80 9.32
C LYS A 64 -10.95 -8.96 8.86
N ASN A 65 -11.57 -10.01 8.33
CA ASN A 65 -10.87 -11.19 7.81
C ASN A 65 -9.98 -10.83 6.62
N TYR A 66 -10.49 -10.07 5.66
CA TYR A 66 -9.73 -9.59 4.52
C TYR A 66 -8.51 -8.78 4.95
N LYS A 67 -8.67 -7.84 5.90
CA LYS A 67 -7.56 -7.04 6.43
C LYS A 67 -6.48 -7.92 7.08
N ALA A 68 -6.88 -8.94 7.84
CA ALA A 68 -5.95 -9.86 8.49
C ALA A 68 -5.17 -10.68 7.46
N ASP A 69 -5.85 -11.22 6.44
CA ASP A 69 -5.21 -12.01 5.40
C ASP A 69 -4.32 -11.15 4.49
N PHE A 70 -4.71 -9.90 4.25
CA PHE A 70 -3.90 -8.96 3.48
C PHE A 70 -2.58 -8.68 4.17
N LYS A 71 -2.60 -8.46 5.49
CA LYS A 71 -1.39 -8.29 6.29
C LYS A 71 -0.50 -9.53 6.21
N LYS A 72 -1.07 -10.74 6.35
CA LYS A 72 -0.31 -12.00 6.24
C LYS A 72 0.33 -12.15 4.85
N ALA A 73 -0.40 -11.81 3.79
CA ALA A 73 0.10 -11.87 2.42
C ALA A 73 1.27 -10.89 2.21
N MET A 74 1.14 -9.65 2.68
CA MET A 74 2.23 -8.68 2.66
C MET A 74 3.47 -9.17 3.43
N ASP A 75 3.28 -9.60 4.68
CA ASP A 75 4.38 -10.07 5.54
C ASP A 75 5.12 -11.23 4.86
N LYS A 76 4.38 -12.17 4.27
CA LYS A 76 4.94 -13.30 3.51
C LYS A 76 5.70 -12.84 2.27
N ASN A 77 5.12 -11.95 1.46
CA ASN A 77 5.70 -11.53 0.19
C ASN A 77 6.92 -10.61 0.36
N LEU A 78 7.01 -9.90 1.49
CA LEU A 78 8.14 -9.03 1.82
C LEU A 78 9.16 -9.69 2.77
N ALA A 79 8.91 -10.93 3.22
CA ALA A 79 9.77 -11.63 4.18
C ALA A 79 11.20 -11.84 3.66
N SER A 80 11.36 -12.05 2.35
CA SER A 80 12.66 -12.27 1.72
C SER A 80 13.45 -10.99 1.46
N LEU A 81 12.84 -9.82 1.63
CA LEU A 81 13.54 -8.55 1.41
C LEU A 81 14.50 -8.23 2.54
N SER A 82 15.62 -7.63 2.20
CA SER A 82 16.50 -7.02 3.19
C SER A 82 15.83 -5.78 3.82
N GLN A 83 16.32 -5.34 4.97
CA GLN A 83 15.83 -4.09 5.57
C GLN A 83 16.11 -2.88 4.67
N GLU A 84 17.23 -2.89 3.94
CA GLU A 84 17.59 -1.84 2.99
C GLU A 84 16.60 -1.77 1.83
N ASP A 85 16.27 -2.91 1.23
CA ASP A 85 15.30 -2.98 0.13
C ASP A 85 13.90 -2.56 0.59
N ARG A 86 13.49 -2.97 1.80
CA ARG A 86 12.23 -2.50 2.40
C ARG A 86 12.23 -0.98 2.59
N ASN A 87 13.34 -0.40 3.05
CA ASN A 87 13.46 1.04 3.25
C ASN A 87 13.45 1.79 1.91
N LYS A 88 14.12 1.27 0.89
CA LYS A 88 14.11 1.82 -0.47
C LYS A 88 12.69 1.80 -1.03
N ARG A 89 12.04 0.64 -0.97
CA ARG A 89 10.64 0.47 -1.39
C ARG A 89 9.70 1.46 -0.69
N LYS A 90 9.88 1.64 0.63
CA LYS A 90 9.12 2.62 1.42
C LYS A 90 9.24 4.03 0.85
N LYS A 91 10.47 4.47 0.54
CA LYS A 91 10.72 5.81 -0.03
C LYS A 91 10.06 5.99 -1.39
N GLU A 92 10.18 5.00 -2.27
CA GLU A 92 9.60 5.03 -3.62
C GLU A 92 8.07 5.11 -3.58
N ILE A 93 7.42 4.38 -2.65
CA ILE A 93 5.96 4.48 -2.47
C ILE A 93 5.55 5.87 -1.99
N LEU A 94 6.27 6.45 -1.02
CA LEU A 94 5.97 7.80 -0.52
C LEU A 94 6.10 8.84 -1.64
N GLU A 95 7.11 8.70 -2.48
CA GLU A 95 7.29 9.56 -3.65
C GLU A 95 6.15 9.39 -4.67
N ALA A 96 5.74 8.15 -4.97
CA ALA A 96 4.62 7.87 -5.86
C ALA A 96 3.31 8.49 -5.34
N ILE A 97 3.02 8.33 -4.05
CA ILE A 97 1.87 8.94 -3.38
C ILE A 97 1.94 10.47 -3.45
N ALA A 98 3.11 11.06 -3.16
CA ALA A 98 3.30 12.50 -3.23
C ALA A 98 3.12 13.05 -4.65
N ASN A 99 3.57 12.32 -5.67
CA ASN A 99 3.39 12.69 -7.07
C ASN A 99 1.93 12.56 -7.50
N LYS A 100 1.23 11.47 -7.12
CA LYS A 100 -0.20 11.30 -7.37
C LYS A 100 -1.03 12.42 -6.73
N LYS A 101 -0.67 12.87 -5.52
CA LYS A 101 -1.30 14.00 -4.84
C LYS A 101 -1.19 15.31 -5.63
N LYS A 102 -0.10 15.52 -6.39
CA LYS A 102 0.07 16.74 -7.21
C LYS A 102 -0.84 16.75 -8.45
N THR A 103 -1.30 15.58 -8.91
CA THR A 103 -2.09 15.46 -10.14
C THR A 103 -3.60 15.52 -9.92
N MET A 104 -4.07 15.64 -8.66
CA MET A 104 -5.49 15.65 -8.32
C MET A 104 -5.82 16.69 -7.25
N THR A 105 -7.11 17.01 -7.09
CA THR A 105 -7.55 17.88 -6.00
C THR A 105 -7.46 17.15 -4.66
N MET A 106 -7.33 17.92 -3.57
CA MET A 106 -7.39 17.36 -2.21
C MET A 106 -8.72 16.68 -1.89
N LYS A 107 -9.81 16.98 -2.63
CA LYS A 107 -11.09 16.31 -2.49
C LYS A 107 -11.02 14.89 -3.06
N GLU A 108 -10.63 14.76 -4.33
CA GLU A 108 -10.45 13.47 -5.01
C GLU A 108 -9.46 12.57 -4.25
N TYR A 109 -8.35 13.15 -3.79
CA TYR A 109 -7.33 12.44 -3.01
C TYR A 109 -7.89 11.84 -1.70
N ARG A 110 -8.83 12.53 -1.05
CA ARG A 110 -9.52 12.03 0.15
C ARG A 110 -10.55 10.96 -0.20
N GLU A 111 -11.27 11.12 -1.31
CA GLU A 111 -12.28 10.17 -1.78
C GLU A 111 -11.66 8.82 -2.17
N GLU A 112 -10.45 8.82 -2.74
CA GLU A 112 -9.68 7.60 -3.03
C GLU A 112 -9.04 6.98 -1.76
N GLY A 113 -9.15 7.62 -0.59
CA GLY A 113 -8.58 7.14 0.66
C GLY A 113 -7.04 7.16 0.69
N LEU A 114 -6.45 8.13 -0.02
CA LEU A 114 -5.01 8.37 -0.09
C LEU A 114 -4.52 9.43 0.92
N ASP A 115 -5.43 10.10 1.65
CA ASP A 115 -5.11 11.11 2.68
C ASP A 115 -4.55 10.51 3.97
N LEU A 116 -3.24 10.26 3.97
CA LEU A 116 -2.55 9.49 5.01
C LEU A 116 -1.25 10.20 5.27
N HIS A 117 -1.08 10.68 6.49
CA HIS A 117 0.09 11.39 6.96
C HIS A 117 1.38 10.58 6.69
N ASP A 118 1.96 10.75 5.52
CA ASP A 118 3.23 10.19 5.04
C ASP A 118 3.39 8.66 5.22
N CYS A 119 2.36 7.86 4.89
CA CYS A 119 2.44 6.39 4.96
C CYS A 119 2.70 5.70 3.62
N ALA A 120 3.68 4.81 3.61
CA ALA A 120 4.04 3.97 2.47
C ALA A 120 3.20 2.67 2.39
N CYS A 121 2.01 2.70 2.97
CA CYS A 121 1.28 1.51 3.36
C CYS A 121 0.37 1.10 2.21
N GLU A 122 0.40 -0.16 1.79
CA GLU A 122 -0.35 -0.61 0.59
C GLU A 122 -1.85 -0.72 0.82
N GLY A 123 -2.31 -0.63 2.07
CA GLY A 123 -3.72 -0.40 2.33
C GLY A 123 -4.01 0.19 3.71
N PRO A 124 -5.30 0.35 4.05
CA PRO A 124 -5.78 1.15 5.18
C PRO A 124 -5.82 0.33 6.49
N PHE A 125 -4.70 -0.32 6.82
CA PHE A 125 -4.65 -1.36 7.86
C PHE A 125 -4.12 -0.88 9.21
N HIS A 126 -3.93 0.42 9.39
CA HIS A 126 -3.60 1.01 10.69
C HIS A 126 -4.27 2.38 10.83
N ASP A 127 -4.49 2.78 12.08
CA ASP A 127 -5.18 4.01 12.41
C ASP A 127 -4.28 5.20 12.10
N HIS A 128 -4.63 5.92 11.04
CA HIS A 128 -4.15 7.27 10.84
C HIS A 128 -5.00 8.19 11.69
N GLU A 129 -4.44 8.75 12.77
CA GLU A 129 -5.09 9.86 13.44
C GLU A 129 -5.37 10.97 12.41
N LYS A 130 -6.64 11.16 12.06
CA LYS A 130 -7.07 12.31 11.26
C LYS A 130 -6.72 13.56 12.07
N LYS A 131 -5.74 14.36 11.65
CA LYS A 131 -5.51 15.72 12.17
C LYS A 131 -6.83 16.50 12.05
N GLY A 132 -7.54 16.56 13.16
CA GLY A 132 -8.92 17.03 13.26
C GLY A 132 -9.58 16.59 14.56
N LYS A 133 -9.23 15.41 15.09
CA LYS A 133 -9.45 15.10 16.51
C LYS A 133 -8.19 15.47 17.29
N LYS A 134 -8.02 16.77 17.60
CA LYS A 134 -7.27 17.12 18.82
C LYS A 134 -7.96 16.33 19.93
N GLY A 135 -7.25 15.37 20.50
CA GLY A 135 -7.72 14.62 21.66
C GLY A 135 -8.29 15.63 22.66
N LYS A 136 -9.50 15.35 23.15
CA LYS A 136 -9.90 15.87 24.46
C LYS A 136 -8.73 15.50 25.38
N LYS A 137 -8.01 16.51 25.89
CA LYS A 137 -7.04 16.29 26.95
C LYS A 137 -7.74 15.47 28.03
N PRO A 138 -7.17 14.37 28.54
CA PRO A 138 -7.72 13.75 29.73
C PRO A 138 -7.68 14.82 30.82
N SER A 139 -8.85 15.25 31.31
CA SER A 139 -8.93 16.06 32.51
C SER A 139 -8.46 15.16 33.65
N HIS A 140 -7.21 15.33 34.07
CA HIS A 140 -6.76 14.85 35.36
C HIS A 140 -7.50 15.63 36.44
N HIS A 141 -8.70 15.20 36.80
CA HIS A 141 -9.21 15.43 38.15
C HIS A 141 -8.56 14.37 39.04
N LYS A 142 -7.48 14.76 39.70
CA LYS A 142 -7.08 14.17 40.97
C LYS A 142 -7.79 14.96 42.06
N HIS A 143 -8.55 14.23 42.88
CA HIS A 143 -9.09 14.52 44.22
C HIS A 143 -9.74 15.88 44.48
#